data_AF-A0A957NW47-F1
#
_entry.id   AF-A0A957NW47-F1
#
_cell.length_a   1.000
_cell.length_b   1.000
_cell.length_c   1.000
_cell.angle_alpha   90.00
_cell.angle_beta   90.00
_cell.angle_gamma   90.00
#
_symmetry.space_group_name_H-M   'P 1'
#
loop_
_entity.id
_entity.type
_entity.pdbx_description
1 polymer ?
#
loop_
_entity_poly.entity_id
_entity_poly.type
_entity_poly.pdbx_seq_one_letter_code
_entity_poly.pdbx_strand_id
1 'polypeptide(L)'
;GFTLSNQIGELFGDTNLYRVDRQDASLTLVGDTGLERIMDMSFDPDGKLWATVGNVLYTLDMETGAPTEMAKITGTEDELEIMGIGFTSEGELYGTTPFVDGFYSIDPASGVATEVGRHGLEFMHGGDIPMTPREVDCDSGG
;
A
#
# COMPACT_ATOMS: atom_id res chain seq x y z
N GLY A 1 18.37 12.04 -6.60
CA GLY A 1 18.42 11.10 -7.74
C GLY A 1 17.04 10.53 -7.91
N PHE A 2 16.46 10.63 -9.10
CA PHE A 2 15.05 10.38 -9.35
C PHE A 2 14.73 8.87 -9.36
N THR A 3 13.86 8.41 -8.45
CA THR A 3 13.34 7.04 -8.46
C THR A 3 12.02 7.00 -9.23
N LEU A 4 12.05 6.34 -10.39
CA LEU A 4 10.92 6.13 -11.30
C LEU A 4 10.06 4.96 -10.79
N SER A 5 8.95 5.18 -10.08
CA SER A 5 8.09 4.08 -9.57
C SER A 5 6.76 3.98 -10.31
N ASN A 6 6.64 3.30 -11.45
CA ASN A 6 5.39 3.26 -12.27
C ASN A 6 4.16 2.97 -11.40
N GLN A 7 3.11 3.80 -11.46
CA GLN A 7 1.88 3.54 -10.71
C GLN A 7 0.96 2.60 -11.51
N ILE A 8 0.39 1.63 -10.79
CA ILE A 8 -0.56 0.63 -11.29
C ILE A 8 -1.87 0.93 -10.53
N GLY A 9 -2.99 0.99 -11.22
CA GLY A 9 -4.28 1.37 -10.62
C GLY A 9 -5.41 0.50 -11.16
N GLU A 10 -6.44 0.28 -10.34
CA GLU A 10 -7.70 -0.34 -10.77
C GLU A 10 -8.73 0.74 -11.13
N LEU A 11 -9.57 0.47 -12.12
CA LEU A 11 -10.72 1.32 -12.48
C LEU A 11 -11.97 0.79 -11.75
N PHE A 12 -12.70 1.64 -11.03
CA PHE A 12 -13.88 1.25 -10.24
C PHE A 12 -14.85 0.30 -10.98
N GLY A 13 -15.02 -0.90 -10.43
CA GLY A 13 -16.00 -1.91 -10.89
C GLY A 13 -15.46 -2.99 -11.82
N ASP A 14 -14.16 -2.99 -12.12
CA ASP A 14 -13.50 -4.00 -12.92
C ASP A 14 -12.31 -4.55 -12.12
N THR A 15 -12.15 -5.87 -12.04
CA THR A 15 -11.06 -6.55 -11.31
C THR A 15 -9.75 -6.54 -12.11
N ASN A 16 -9.62 -5.62 -13.06
CA ASN A 16 -8.53 -5.59 -14.03
C ASN A 16 -7.36 -4.74 -13.51
N LEU A 17 -6.17 -5.32 -13.52
CA LEU A 17 -4.91 -4.64 -13.27
C LEU A 17 -4.43 -3.94 -14.55
N TYR A 18 -4.15 -2.64 -14.47
CA TYR A 18 -3.64 -1.86 -15.60
C TYR A 18 -2.29 -1.22 -15.29
N ARG A 19 -1.35 -1.35 -16.22
CA ARG A 19 -0.11 -0.58 -16.22
C ARG A 19 -0.35 0.76 -16.89
N VAL A 20 0.03 1.84 -16.19
CA VAL A 20 -0.02 3.21 -16.72
C VAL A 20 1.36 3.60 -17.25
N ASP A 21 1.45 3.98 -18.53
CA ASP A 21 2.65 4.62 -19.07
C ASP A 21 2.71 6.08 -18.61
N ARG A 22 3.86 6.50 -18.10
CA ARG A 22 4.05 7.85 -17.57
C ARG A 22 4.25 8.94 -18.61
N GLN A 23 4.66 8.58 -19.82
CA GLN A 23 4.95 9.52 -20.89
C GLN A 23 3.67 10.05 -21.52
N ASP A 24 2.66 9.19 -21.64
CA ASP A 24 1.42 9.51 -22.35
C ASP A 24 0.13 9.13 -21.60
N ALA A 25 0.24 8.62 -20.37
CA ALA A 25 -0.88 8.13 -19.56
C ALA A 25 -1.69 7.01 -20.22
N SER A 26 -1.12 6.30 -21.19
CA SER A 26 -1.77 5.14 -21.82
C SER A 26 -1.90 3.99 -20.82
N LEU A 27 -3.01 3.26 -20.92
CA LEU A 27 -3.31 2.09 -20.09
C LEU A 27 -3.05 0.82 -20.90
N THR A 28 -2.22 -0.06 -20.35
CA THR A 28 -2.06 -1.43 -20.84
C THR A 28 -2.70 -2.38 -19.85
N LEU A 29 -3.68 -3.17 -20.28
CA LEU A 29 -4.23 -4.24 -19.46
C LEU A 29 -3.13 -5.27 -19.15
N VAL A 30 -2.90 -5.52 -17.87
CA VAL A 30 -2.00 -6.57 -17.37
C VAL A 30 -2.77 -7.88 -17.25
N GLY A 31 -3.94 -7.85 -16.61
CA GLY A 31 -4.83 -9.00 -16.52
C GLY A 31 -5.88 -8.82 -15.43
N ASP A 32 -6.72 -9.83 -15.28
CA ASP A 32 -7.79 -9.87 -14.29
C ASP A 32 -7.26 -10.43 -12.96
N THR A 33 -7.33 -9.64 -11.90
CA THR A 33 -6.95 -10.03 -10.54
C THR A 33 -7.98 -10.97 -9.90
N GLY A 34 -9.24 -10.91 -10.33
CA GLY A 34 -10.35 -11.58 -9.66
C GLY A 34 -10.60 -11.13 -8.22
N LEU A 35 -9.92 -10.07 -7.76
CA LEU A 35 -10.09 -9.49 -6.43
C LEU A 35 -11.10 -8.36 -6.49
N GLU A 36 -12.28 -8.57 -5.90
CA GLU A 36 -13.27 -7.51 -5.76
C GLU A 36 -12.89 -6.59 -4.59
N ARG A 37 -13.07 -5.27 -4.77
CA ARG A 37 -12.87 -4.24 -3.73
C ARG A 37 -11.44 -4.20 -3.17
N ILE A 38 -10.44 -4.13 -4.05
CA ILE A 38 -9.11 -3.70 -3.62
C ILE A 38 -9.22 -2.34 -2.95
N MET A 39 -8.79 -2.27 -1.69
CA MET A 39 -8.85 -1.05 -0.90
C MET A 39 -7.66 -0.13 -1.21
N ASP A 40 -6.46 -0.71 -1.27
CA ASP A 40 -5.24 -0.01 -1.64
C ASP A 40 -4.16 -0.97 -2.16
N MET A 41 -3.15 -0.43 -2.83
CA MET A 41 -2.01 -1.14 -3.37
C MET A 41 -0.71 -0.36 -3.13
N SER A 42 0.37 -1.08 -2.82
CA SER A 42 1.70 -0.50 -2.67
C SER A 42 2.77 -1.42 -3.24
N PHE A 43 3.82 -0.81 -3.79
CA PHE A 43 5.06 -1.53 -4.05
C PHE A 43 5.86 -1.72 -2.77
N ASP A 44 6.51 -2.86 -2.63
CA ASP A 44 7.63 -3.01 -1.70
C ASP A 44 8.96 -2.52 -2.34
N PRO A 45 10.06 -2.42 -1.57
CA PRO A 45 11.35 -1.95 -2.09
C PRO A 45 11.95 -2.82 -3.20
N ASP A 46 11.55 -4.09 -3.27
CA ASP A 46 12.00 -5.04 -4.29
C ASP A 46 11.14 -4.98 -5.56
N GLY A 47 10.09 -4.14 -5.56
CA GLY A 47 9.19 -3.92 -6.68
C GLY A 47 8.06 -4.93 -6.79
N LYS A 48 7.79 -5.72 -5.75
CA LYS A 48 6.60 -6.58 -5.69
C LYS A 48 5.36 -5.71 -5.44
N LEU A 49 4.29 -5.95 -6.18
CA LEU A 49 3.02 -5.26 -5.96
C LEU A 49 2.22 -6.00 -4.87
N TRP A 50 1.83 -5.26 -3.83
CA TRP A 50 0.98 -5.71 -2.74
C TRP A 50 -0.38 -5.01 -2.82
N ALA A 51 -1.42 -5.70 -2.37
CA ALA A 51 -2.78 -5.20 -2.30
C ALA A 51 -3.43 -5.63 -0.98
N THR A 52 -4.42 -4.87 -0.50
CA THR A 52 -5.28 -5.30 0.60
C THR A 52 -6.75 -5.33 0.22
N VAL A 53 -7.41 -6.42 0.62
CA VAL A 53 -8.83 -6.69 0.36
C VAL A 53 -9.44 -7.32 1.60
N GLY A 54 -10.43 -6.70 2.23
CA GLY A 54 -11.18 -7.34 3.31
C GLY A 54 -10.32 -7.84 4.48
N ASN A 55 -9.30 -7.08 4.89
CA ASN A 55 -8.27 -7.49 5.86
C ASN A 55 -7.47 -8.72 5.45
N VAL A 56 -7.16 -8.87 4.17
CA VAL A 56 -6.21 -9.86 3.67
C VAL A 56 -5.16 -9.16 2.80
N LEU A 57 -3.90 -9.53 2.98
CA LEU A 57 -2.79 -9.10 2.14
C LEU A 57 -2.64 -10.06 0.97
N TYR A 58 -2.56 -9.49 -0.23
CA TYR A 58 -2.25 -10.20 -1.45
C TYR A 58 -0.98 -9.62 -2.07
N THR A 59 -0.29 -10.44 -2.84
CA THR A 59 0.67 -9.95 -3.84
C THR A 59 0.13 -10.20 -5.22
N LEU A 60 0.37 -9.28 -6.15
CA LEU A 60 -0.13 -9.34 -7.51
C LEU A 60 1.02 -9.58 -8.47
N ASP A 61 0.86 -10.56 -9.35
CA ASP A 61 1.78 -10.77 -10.46
C ASP A 61 1.63 -9.65 -11.49
N MET A 62 2.71 -8.93 -11.77
CA MET A 62 2.68 -7.74 -12.65
C MET A 62 2.71 -8.05 -14.15
N GLU A 63 2.78 -9.33 -14.53
CA GLU A 63 2.69 -9.79 -15.92
C GLU A 63 1.28 -10.30 -16.24
N THR A 64 0.60 -10.88 -15.27
CA THR A 64 -0.68 -11.59 -15.44
C THR A 64 -1.84 -11.02 -14.63
N GLY A 65 -1.57 -10.20 -13.62
CA GLY A 65 -2.57 -9.72 -12.66
C GLY A 65 -2.94 -10.73 -11.57
N ALA A 66 -2.44 -11.97 -11.64
CA ALA A 66 -2.87 -13.04 -10.75
C ALA A 66 -2.51 -12.76 -9.27
N PRO A 67 -3.45 -12.89 -8.33
CA PRO A 67 -3.20 -12.67 -6.93
C PRO A 67 -2.62 -13.92 -6.25
N THR A 68 -1.75 -13.69 -5.28
CA THR A 68 -1.29 -14.70 -4.31
C THR A 68 -1.63 -14.19 -2.92
N GLU A 69 -2.50 -14.90 -2.20
CA GLU A 69 -2.82 -14.61 -0.80
C GLU A 69 -1.57 -14.80 0.08
N MET A 70 -1.27 -13.80 0.91
CA MET A 70 -0.09 -13.79 1.77
C MET A 70 -0.48 -14.04 3.22
N ALA A 71 -1.35 -13.19 3.78
CA ALA A 71 -1.74 -13.29 5.18
C ALA A 71 -3.07 -12.58 5.45
N LYS A 72 -3.83 -13.08 6.42
CA LYS A 72 -4.96 -12.35 7.00
C LYS A 72 -4.45 -11.31 7.99
N ILE A 73 -4.88 -10.08 7.84
CA ILE A 73 -4.60 -9.00 8.79
C ILE A 73 -5.39 -9.24 10.08
N THR A 74 -4.71 -9.15 11.21
CA THR A 74 -5.28 -9.31 12.56
C THR A 74 -4.66 -8.31 13.52
N GLY A 75 -5.27 -8.06 14.68
CA GLY A 75 -4.70 -7.17 15.70
C GLY A 75 -5.03 -5.68 15.52
N THR A 76 -5.93 -5.34 14.60
CA THR A 76 -6.57 -4.02 14.56
C THR A 76 -7.65 -3.89 15.64
N GLU A 77 -7.95 -2.67 16.08
CA GLU A 77 -9.04 -2.42 17.03
C GLU A 77 -10.37 -2.82 16.39
N ASP A 78 -11.21 -3.58 17.12
CA ASP A 78 -12.49 -4.12 16.66
C ASP A 78 -12.46 -4.79 15.27
N GLU A 79 -11.31 -5.35 14.87
CA GLU A 79 -11.08 -5.95 13.54
C GLU A 79 -11.40 -4.97 12.39
N LEU A 80 -11.17 -3.68 12.60
CA LEU A 80 -11.36 -2.65 11.58
C LEU A 80 -10.53 -2.96 10.32
N GLU A 81 -11.14 -2.64 9.17
CA GLU A 81 -10.53 -2.85 7.86
C GLU A 81 -9.37 -1.89 7.63
N ILE A 82 -8.20 -2.43 7.30
CA ILE A 82 -7.09 -1.66 6.74
C ILE A 82 -7.48 -1.23 5.33
N MET A 83 -7.52 0.08 5.11
CA MET A 83 -7.94 0.68 3.85
C MET A 83 -6.81 1.37 3.09
N GLY A 84 -5.66 1.59 3.74
CA GLY A 84 -4.44 2.08 3.09
C GLY A 84 -3.26 1.20 3.49
N ILE A 85 -2.33 0.98 2.57
CA ILE A 85 -1.07 0.28 2.84
C ILE A 85 0.12 1.00 2.20
N GLY A 86 1.29 0.92 2.83
CA GLY A 86 2.52 1.50 2.29
C GLY A 86 3.76 0.83 2.86
N PHE A 87 4.71 0.51 1.98
CA PHE A 87 6.03 0.05 2.39
C PHE A 87 7.02 1.22 2.49
N THR A 88 7.86 1.21 3.53
CA THR A 88 9.05 2.08 3.59
C THR A 88 10.16 1.56 2.69
N SER A 89 11.18 2.37 2.45
CA SER A 89 12.39 1.95 1.71
C SER A 89 13.16 0.82 2.40
N GLU A 90 12.94 0.65 3.70
CA GLU A 90 13.55 -0.39 4.53
C GLU A 90 12.73 -1.70 4.53
N GLY A 91 11.55 -1.70 3.90
CA GLY A 91 10.68 -2.88 3.76
C GLY A 91 9.67 -3.06 4.90
N GLU A 92 9.45 -2.04 5.72
CA GLU A 92 8.41 -2.06 6.75
C GLU A 92 7.06 -1.73 6.13
N LEU A 93 6.05 -2.57 6.39
CA LEU A 93 4.69 -2.36 5.93
C LEU A 93 3.88 -1.62 7.01
N TYR A 94 3.22 -0.54 6.61
CA TYR A 94 2.27 0.18 7.42
C TYR A 94 0.88 0.17 6.79
N GLY A 95 -0.15 0.31 7.62
CA GLY A 95 -1.52 0.46 7.16
C GLY A 95 -2.36 1.41 8.01
N THR A 96 -3.42 1.91 7.41
CA THR A 96 -4.35 2.88 8.03
C THR A 96 -5.78 2.35 8.06
N THR A 97 -6.53 2.72 9.09
CA THR A 97 -7.99 2.48 9.18
C THR A 97 -8.78 3.79 9.07
N PRO A 98 -9.96 3.79 8.44
CA PRO A 98 -10.72 5.01 8.10
C PRO A 98 -11.43 5.72 9.27
N PHE A 99 -11.55 5.10 10.46
CA PHE A 99 -12.48 5.57 11.51
C PHE A 99 -11.87 5.86 12.89
N VAL A 100 -10.61 5.46 13.15
CA VAL A 100 -9.94 5.70 14.45
C VAL A 100 -8.57 6.35 14.31
N ASP A 101 -8.24 6.83 13.09
CA ASP A 101 -6.90 7.28 12.71
C ASP A 101 -5.82 6.27 13.13
N GLY A 102 -6.18 4.99 13.09
CA GLY A 102 -5.35 3.90 13.56
C GLY A 102 -4.23 3.67 12.56
N PHE A 103 -3.00 3.83 13.03
CA PHE A 103 -1.80 3.55 12.26
C PHE A 103 -1.13 2.32 12.78
N TYR A 104 -0.93 1.36 11.90
CA TYR A 104 -0.43 0.05 12.25
C TYR A 104 0.84 -0.24 11.48
N SER A 105 1.86 -0.77 12.15
CA SER A 105 2.86 -1.59 11.49
C SER A 105 2.28 -2.99 11.32
N ILE A 106 2.44 -3.58 10.14
CA ILE A 106 1.89 -4.90 9.81
C ILE A 106 3.04 -5.82 9.40
N ASP A 107 3.14 -6.99 10.01
CA ASP A 107 4.04 -8.03 9.52
C ASP A 107 3.44 -8.65 8.24
N PRO A 108 4.07 -8.50 7.06
CA PRO A 108 3.51 -8.99 5.81
C PRO A 108 3.49 -10.53 5.69
N ALA A 109 4.27 -11.26 6.49
CA ALA A 109 4.30 -12.71 6.49
C ALA A 109 3.23 -13.32 7.40
N SER A 110 2.95 -12.68 8.55
CA SER A 110 1.97 -13.18 9.52
C SER A 110 0.63 -12.44 9.50
N GLY A 111 0.58 -11.23 8.93
CA GLY A 111 -0.57 -10.33 8.95
C GLY A 111 -0.83 -9.68 10.32
N VAL A 112 0.07 -9.84 11.30
CA VAL A 112 -0.13 -9.25 12.62
C VAL A 112 0.10 -7.74 12.54
N ALA A 113 -0.95 -6.98 12.78
CA ALA A 113 -0.94 -5.53 12.92
C ALA A 113 -0.65 -5.13 14.38
N THR A 114 0.23 -4.15 14.55
CA THR A 114 0.54 -3.54 15.85
C THR A 114 0.30 -2.04 15.75
N GLU A 115 -0.54 -1.49 16.61
CA GLU A 115 -0.82 -0.05 16.66
C GLU A 115 0.48 0.71 17.01
N VAL A 116 0.92 1.56 16.09
CA VAL A 116 2.10 2.43 16.24
C VAL A 116 1.68 3.79 16.78
N GLY A 117 0.45 4.21 16.50
CA GLY A 117 -0.16 5.38 17.12
C GLY A 117 -1.52 5.73 16.51
N ARG A 118 -2.14 6.76 17.09
CA ARG A 118 -3.30 7.45 16.54
C ARG A 118 -2.82 8.78 16.01
N HIS A 119 -2.81 8.95 14.71
CA HIS A 119 -2.46 10.26 14.14
C HIS A 119 -3.62 11.19 14.47
N GLY A 120 -3.42 12.34 15.12
CA GLY A 120 -4.51 13.28 15.40
C GLY A 120 -5.04 13.99 14.14
N LEU A 121 -5.14 13.29 13.01
CA LEU A 121 -5.48 13.75 11.67
C LEU A 121 -6.58 12.84 11.12
N GLU A 122 -7.80 13.35 11.11
CA GLU A 122 -8.97 12.63 10.59
C GLU A 122 -8.84 12.38 9.07
N PHE A 123 -9.31 11.22 8.59
CA PHE A 123 -9.54 10.88 7.16
C PHE A 123 -8.33 10.58 6.26
N MET A 124 -7.31 9.90 6.76
CA MET A 124 -6.18 9.44 5.93
C MET A 124 -6.60 8.27 5.02
N HIS A 125 -6.48 8.45 3.69
CA HIS A 125 -6.67 7.42 2.66
C HIS A 125 -5.33 7.08 1.97
N GLY A 126 -5.33 6.10 1.06
CA GLY A 126 -4.19 5.81 0.19
C GLY A 126 -3.76 7.07 -0.58
N GLY A 127 -2.49 7.45 -0.45
CA GLY A 127 -1.92 8.69 -1.02
C GLY A 127 -1.64 9.82 -0.03
N ASP A 128 -2.12 9.71 1.21
CA ASP A 128 -1.93 10.74 2.26
C ASP A 128 -0.68 10.52 3.14
N ILE A 129 0.15 9.53 2.83
CA ILE A 129 1.45 9.32 3.48
C ILE A 129 2.52 10.05 2.68
N PRO A 130 2.92 11.28 3.06
CA PRO A 130 4.19 11.82 2.60
C PRO A 130 5.31 11.06 3.30
N MET A 131 5.87 10.05 2.64
CA MET A 131 7.22 9.61 2.99
C MET A 131 8.20 10.69 2.51
N THR A 132 8.30 11.79 3.26
CA THR A 132 9.43 12.69 3.08
C THR A 132 10.67 11.98 3.62
N PRO A 133 11.77 11.90 2.85
CA PRO A 133 13.06 11.57 3.43
C PRO A 133 13.30 12.52 4.61
N ARG A 134 13.64 11.95 5.76
CA ARG A 134 14.09 12.71 6.91
C ARG A 134 15.19 13.65 6.44
N GLU A 135 14.93 14.96 6.44
CA GLU A 135 16.00 15.95 6.29
C GLU A 135 16.99 15.67 7.42
N VAL A 136 18.18 15.21 7.04
CA VAL A 136 19.33 15.23 7.92
C VAL A 136 19.71 16.69 8.01
N ASP A 137 19.38 17.34 9.12
CA ASP A 137 19.90 18.65 9.48
C ASP A 137 21.44 18.58 9.44
N CYS A 138 22.01 19.17 8.40
CA CYS A 138 23.40 19.58 8.41
C CYS A 138 23.42 21.05 8.84
N ASP A 139 23.55 21.29 10.14
CA ASP A 139 24.07 22.53 10.71
C ASP A 139 24.91 22.18 11.95
N SER A 140 26.11 22.67 12.19
CA SER A 140 26.89 23.75 11.57
C SER A 140 28.38 23.46 11.79
N GLY A 141 29.22 23.75 10.80
CA GLY A 141 30.62 24.04 11.05
C GLY A 141 30.75 25.46 11.61
N GLY A 142 31.44 25.59 12.75
CA GLY A 142 31.88 26.84 13.38
C GLY A 142 32.96 26.54 14.41
#